data_AF-A0A975GI06-F1
#
_entry.id   AF-A0A975GI06-F1
#
_cell.length_a   1.000
_cell.length_b   1.000
_cell.length_c   1.000
_cell.angle_alpha   90.00
_cell.angle_beta   90.00
_cell.angle_gamma   90.00
#
_symmetry.space_group_name_H-M   'P 1'
#
loop_
_entity.id
_entity.type
_entity.pdbx_description
1 polymer ?
#
loop_
_entity_poly.entity_id
_entity_poly.type
_entity_poly.pdbx_seq_one_letter_code
_entity_poly.pdbx_strand_id
1 'polypeptide(L)'
;MKIHLNKKPILIDKYQKLLASQWTSETVKESLDLANTFLNSCKTPLGFSELLKNYEKSELFDFFTSSNFKNYIQNQTVLLSYKNFPGIPEKIPNRRSPSKIEYSKLALEVIYNLSFPIFATYKKDNNIILDGETGFLRDIQSLILILTSNFILPILKQNRLKEEINFLNLMMFIHSLMVWHDKPAHQNQLFSIVFDNMGFHEAVIDCLYIAYRLTPPEDHDYLTKAQAYWAALIDAEMFDKAKEFSLKLLRNSLEEHFEEIKEIIELTFELEQK
;
A
#
# COMPACT_ATOMS: atom_id res chain seq x y z
N MET A 1 -16.87 -8.63 19.19
CA MET A 1 -17.13 -9.76 18.23
C MET A 1 -15.79 -10.30 17.75
N LYS A 2 -15.53 -11.60 17.81
CA LYS A 2 -14.24 -12.17 17.39
C LYS A 2 -14.35 -12.63 15.94
N ILE A 3 -13.55 -12.07 15.03
CA ILE A 3 -13.46 -12.54 13.64
C ILE A 3 -12.21 -13.40 13.56
N HIS A 4 -12.40 -14.69 13.31
CA HIS A 4 -11.30 -15.62 13.16
C HIS A 4 -10.99 -15.80 11.67
N LEU A 5 -9.82 -15.32 11.27
CA LEU A 5 -9.31 -15.38 9.91
C LEU A 5 -8.67 -16.75 9.67
N ASN A 6 -9.18 -17.51 8.71
CA ASN A 6 -8.69 -18.86 8.42
C ASN A 6 -8.12 -18.95 7.00
N LYS A 7 -6.84 -19.29 6.89
CA LYS A 7 -6.21 -19.56 5.58
C LYS A 7 -6.68 -20.90 5.05
N LYS A 8 -7.31 -20.87 3.89
CA LYS A 8 -7.52 -22.08 3.09
C LYS A 8 -6.31 -22.24 2.16
N PRO A 9 -5.72 -23.44 2.02
CA PRO A 9 -4.56 -23.67 1.14
C PRO A 9 -4.77 -23.10 -0.28
N ILE A 10 -5.98 -23.26 -0.82
CA ILE A 10 -6.34 -22.74 -2.15
C ILE A 10 -6.19 -21.22 -2.29
N LEU A 11 -6.36 -20.45 -1.21
CA LEU A 11 -6.18 -18.99 -1.22
C LEU A 11 -4.70 -18.61 -1.20
N ILE A 12 -3.87 -19.41 -0.51
CA ILE A 12 -2.42 -19.24 -0.49
C ILE A 12 -1.86 -19.53 -1.88
N ASP A 13 -2.29 -20.62 -2.52
CA ASP A 13 -1.88 -20.96 -3.88
C ASP A 13 -2.27 -19.87 -4.87
N LYS A 14 -3.46 -19.28 -4.72
CA LYS A 14 -3.90 -18.14 -5.53
C LYS A 14 -3.02 -16.91 -5.31
N TYR A 15 -2.70 -16.59 -4.05
CA TYR A 15 -1.80 -15.49 -3.71
C TYR A 15 -0.40 -15.68 -4.32
N GLN A 16 0.20 -16.85 -4.16
CA GLN A 16 1.53 -17.16 -4.73
C GLN A 16 1.53 -17.06 -6.26
N LYS A 17 0.47 -17.53 -6.93
CA LYS A 17 0.31 -17.36 -8.39
C LYS A 17 0.23 -15.89 -8.79
N LEU A 18 -0.47 -15.06 -8.02
CA LEU A 18 -0.54 -13.62 -8.29
C LEU A 18 0.85 -12.96 -8.16
N LEU A 19 1.64 -13.33 -7.14
CA LEU A 19 3.00 -12.80 -6.96
C LEU A 19 3.93 -13.18 -8.12
N ALA A 20 3.80 -14.40 -8.66
CA ALA A 20 4.62 -14.87 -9.78
C ALA A 20 4.10 -14.44 -11.16
N SER A 21 2.89 -13.88 -11.24
CA SER A 21 2.26 -13.46 -12.50
C SER A 21 2.80 -12.11 -12.97
N GLN A 22 2.69 -11.85 -14.28
CA GLN A 22 2.87 -10.50 -14.78
C GLN A 22 1.73 -9.62 -14.26
N TRP A 23 2.09 -8.49 -13.65
CA TRP A 23 1.09 -7.59 -13.10
C TRP A 23 0.37 -6.84 -14.21
N THR A 24 -0.95 -6.97 -14.23
CA THR A 24 -1.87 -6.37 -15.20
C THR A 24 -3.10 -5.80 -14.50
N SER A 25 -3.99 -5.14 -15.26
CA SER A 25 -5.30 -4.71 -14.75
C SER A 25 -6.17 -5.89 -14.28
N GLU A 26 -5.94 -7.10 -14.79
CA GLU A 26 -6.63 -8.29 -14.31
C GLU A 26 -6.10 -8.74 -12.96
N THR A 27 -4.78 -8.65 -12.74
CA THR A 27 -4.14 -8.93 -11.44
C THR A 27 -4.73 -8.07 -10.31
N VAL A 28 -5.11 -6.81 -10.60
CA VAL A 28 -5.83 -5.94 -9.64
C VAL A 28 -7.14 -6.58 -9.21
N LYS A 29 -7.98 -7.01 -10.16
CA LYS A 29 -9.28 -7.61 -9.88
C LYS A 29 -9.12 -8.93 -9.13
N GLU A 30 -8.19 -9.78 -9.57
CA GLU A 30 -7.95 -11.07 -8.92
C GLU A 30 -7.44 -10.91 -7.48
N SER A 31 -6.66 -9.86 -7.20
CA SER A 31 -6.18 -9.53 -5.85
C SER A 31 -7.32 -9.02 -4.95
N LEU A 32 -8.20 -8.16 -5.47
CA LEU A 32 -9.40 -7.72 -4.75
C LEU A 32 -10.36 -8.89 -4.49
N ASP A 33 -10.57 -9.77 -5.47
CA ASP A 33 -11.38 -10.97 -5.33
C ASP A 33 -10.78 -11.95 -4.29
N LEU A 34 -9.46 -12.11 -4.27
CA LEU A 34 -8.77 -12.88 -3.24
C LEU A 34 -9.00 -12.30 -1.84
N ALA A 35 -8.85 -10.98 -1.66
CA ALA A 35 -9.10 -10.31 -0.38
C ALA A 35 -10.55 -10.48 0.07
N ASN A 36 -11.50 -10.23 -0.83
CA ASN A 36 -12.93 -10.39 -0.57
C ASN A 36 -13.26 -11.85 -0.22
N THR A 37 -12.72 -12.83 -0.95
CA THR A 37 -12.92 -14.26 -0.68
C THR A 37 -12.37 -14.64 0.69
N PHE A 38 -11.18 -14.15 1.04
CA PHE A 38 -10.57 -14.39 2.34
C PHE A 38 -11.43 -13.82 3.48
N LEU A 39 -11.87 -12.56 3.36
CA LEU A 39 -12.74 -11.91 4.33
C LEU A 39 -14.10 -12.62 4.47
N ASN A 40 -14.75 -12.98 3.36
CA ASN A 40 -16.04 -13.67 3.36
C ASN A 40 -15.98 -15.10 3.87
N SER A 41 -14.84 -15.77 3.74
CA SER A 41 -14.65 -17.12 4.27
C SER A 41 -14.79 -17.19 5.80
N CYS A 42 -14.75 -16.04 6.48
CA CYS A 42 -14.79 -15.89 7.92
C CYS A 42 -16.22 -15.76 8.50
N LYS A 43 -17.27 -16.13 7.73
CA LYS A 43 -18.71 -16.12 8.09
C LYS A 43 -19.27 -14.78 8.57
N THR A 44 -18.46 -13.73 8.50
CA THR A 44 -18.86 -12.35 8.72
C THR A 44 -18.74 -11.72 7.34
N PRO A 45 -19.84 -11.30 6.69
CA PRO A 45 -19.75 -10.64 5.41
C PRO A 45 -19.06 -9.30 5.65
N LEU A 46 -17.77 -9.29 5.41
CA LEU A 46 -17.00 -8.06 5.23
C LEU A 46 -16.64 -7.92 3.76
N GLY A 47 -17.41 -8.56 2.90
CA GLY A 47 -17.13 -8.62 1.49
C GLY A 47 -18.05 -7.73 0.69
N PHE A 48 -17.40 -7.09 -0.27
CA PHE A 48 -17.91 -7.16 -1.61
C PHE A 48 -17.77 -8.59 -2.16
N SER A 49 -18.85 -9.38 -2.11
CA SER A 49 -19.03 -10.56 -2.98
C SER A 49 -20.42 -10.52 -3.57
N GLU A 50 -20.55 -10.59 -4.90
CA GLU A 50 -21.78 -10.62 -5.75
C GLU A 50 -22.89 -9.56 -5.49
N LEU A 51 -22.99 -9.02 -4.28
CA LEU A 51 -23.92 -8.02 -3.78
C LEU A 51 -23.73 -6.64 -4.41
N LEU A 52 -22.57 -6.32 -4.99
CA LEU A 52 -22.34 -5.04 -5.69
C LEU A 52 -23.12 -4.85 -6.99
N LYS A 53 -23.70 -5.92 -7.55
CA LYS A 53 -24.69 -5.76 -8.63
C LYS A 53 -26.00 -5.16 -8.12
N ASN A 54 -26.26 -5.25 -6.80
CA ASN A 54 -27.54 -4.91 -6.17
C ASN A 54 -27.45 -3.79 -5.13
N TYR A 55 -26.26 -3.32 -4.76
CA TYR A 55 -26.09 -2.17 -3.87
C TYR A 55 -26.16 -0.87 -4.66
N GLU A 56 -27.14 -0.02 -4.33
CA GLU A 56 -27.19 1.33 -4.88
C GLU A 56 -25.95 2.10 -4.40
N LYS A 57 -25.38 2.93 -5.27
CA LYS A 57 -24.20 3.79 -5.03
C LYS A 57 -24.25 4.57 -3.69
N SER A 58 -25.43 4.79 -3.14
CA SER A 58 -25.70 5.48 -1.88
C SER A 58 -25.13 4.77 -0.66
N GLU A 59 -25.29 3.44 -0.55
CA GLU A 59 -24.98 2.74 0.71
C GLU A 59 -23.47 2.65 1.00
N LEU A 60 -22.65 2.55 -0.05
CA LEU A 60 -21.20 2.62 0.06
C LEU A 60 -20.71 4.03 0.34
N PHE A 61 -21.36 5.00 -0.29
CA PHE A 61 -21.08 6.41 -0.06
C PHE A 61 -21.37 6.80 1.40
N ASP A 62 -22.45 6.29 1.99
CA ASP A 62 -22.83 6.56 3.38
C ASP A 62 -21.87 5.91 4.39
N PHE A 63 -21.31 4.73 4.07
CA PHE A 63 -20.28 4.10 4.89
C PHE A 63 -19.01 4.98 5.00
N PHE A 64 -18.51 5.48 3.87
CA PHE A 64 -17.28 6.30 3.80
C PHE A 64 -17.46 7.74 4.28
N THR A 65 -18.69 8.27 4.22
CA THR A 65 -19.01 9.63 4.71
C THR A 65 -19.49 9.66 6.15
N SER A 66 -19.57 8.50 6.82
CA SER A 66 -19.95 8.44 8.23
C SER A 66 -19.02 9.30 9.09
N SER A 67 -19.62 10.09 9.98
CA SER A 67 -18.89 10.98 10.91
C SER A 67 -17.84 10.24 11.73
N ASN A 68 -18.05 8.95 11.99
CA ASN A 68 -17.11 8.10 12.71
C ASN A 68 -15.83 7.81 11.92
N PHE A 69 -15.93 7.56 10.61
CA PHE A 69 -14.77 7.37 9.75
C PHE A 69 -13.98 8.68 9.60
N LYS A 70 -14.69 9.80 9.41
CA LYS A 70 -14.09 11.13 9.29
C LYS A 70 -13.34 11.56 10.56
N ASN A 71 -13.99 11.40 11.72
CA ASN A 71 -13.40 11.75 13.02
C ASN A 71 -12.20 10.85 13.39
N TYR A 72 -12.23 9.58 12.99
CA TYR A 72 -11.15 8.64 13.28
C TYR A 72 -9.86 8.99 12.51
N ILE A 73 -9.98 9.36 11.22
CA ILE A 73 -8.84 9.87 10.45
C ILE A 73 -8.37 11.23 10.96
N GLN A 74 -9.31 12.09 11.35
CA GLN A 74 -9.02 13.38 11.97
C GLN A 74 -8.33 13.27 13.35
N ASN A 75 -8.33 12.11 14.01
CA ASN A 75 -7.61 11.92 15.28
C ASN A 75 -6.15 11.48 15.10
N GLN A 76 -5.74 11.04 13.90
CA GLN A 76 -4.35 10.68 13.57
C GLN A 76 -3.57 11.88 12.98
N THR A 77 -4.03 13.09 13.28
CA THR A 77 -3.80 14.33 12.50
C THR A 77 -2.45 15.00 12.65
N VAL A 78 -1.54 14.53 13.52
CA VAL A 78 -0.24 15.20 13.64
C VAL A 78 0.53 15.13 12.32
N LEU A 79 0.43 14.01 11.57
CA LEU A 79 0.99 13.87 10.21
C LEU A 79 0.09 14.47 9.11
N LEU A 80 -1.24 14.45 9.30
CA LEU A 80 -2.22 15.00 8.34
C LEU A 80 -2.35 16.53 8.42
N SER A 81 -1.78 17.17 9.43
CA SER A 81 -1.77 18.62 9.60
C SER A 81 -0.80 19.33 8.64
N TYR A 82 0.00 18.59 7.88
CA TYR A 82 0.79 19.14 6.79
C TYR A 82 -0.16 19.66 5.70
N LYS A 83 -0.07 20.95 5.36
CA LYS A 83 -0.99 21.66 4.44
C LYS A 83 -1.16 20.98 3.07
N ASN A 84 -0.19 20.15 2.68
CA ASN A 84 -0.17 19.45 1.40
C ASN A 84 -0.69 18.00 1.47
N PHE A 85 -1.05 17.49 2.65
CA PHE A 85 -1.58 16.13 2.77
C PHE A 85 -3.07 16.09 2.39
N PRO A 86 -3.52 15.12 1.58
CA PRO A 86 -4.91 15.03 1.17
C PRO A 86 -5.83 14.74 2.36
N GLY A 87 -6.84 15.60 2.55
CA GLY A 87 -7.95 15.32 3.48
C GLY A 87 -8.97 14.35 2.90
N ILE A 88 -9.83 13.79 3.76
CA ILE A 88 -11.01 13.03 3.31
C ILE A 88 -11.87 13.97 2.47
N PRO A 89 -12.21 13.62 1.22
CA PRO A 89 -13.10 14.46 0.42
C PRO A 89 -14.46 14.56 1.11
N GLU A 90 -15.03 15.77 1.18
CA GLU A 90 -16.37 15.97 1.75
C GLU A 90 -17.45 15.22 0.97
N LYS A 91 -17.22 15.04 -0.34
CA LYS A 91 -18.09 14.28 -1.23
C LYS A 91 -17.29 13.72 -2.39
N ILE A 92 -17.46 12.42 -2.67
CA ILE A 92 -17.04 11.83 -3.95
C ILE A 92 -17.96 12.35 -5.06
N PRO A 93 -17.43 12.96 -6.13
CA PRO A 93 -18.26 13.54 -7.17
C PRO A 93 -19.09 12.50 -7.92
N ASN A 94 -20.36 12.82 -8.20
CA ASN A 94 -21.20 11.99 -9.05
C ASN A 94 -20.69 12.02 -10.50
N ARG A 95 -19.96 10.96 -10.90
CA ARG A 95 -19.44 10.81 -12.26
C ARG A 95 -20.58 10.47 -13.23
N ARG A 96 -20.61 11.13 -14.40
CA ARG A 96 -21.60 10.90 -15.47
C ARG A 96 -21.10 10.00 -16.60
N SER A 97 -19.79 10.00 -16.86
CA SER A 97 -19.18 9.13 -17.88
C SER A 97 -19.14 7.68 -17.40
N PRO A 98 -19.56 6.69 -18.23
CA PRO A 98 -19.48 5.27 -17.87
C PRO A 98 -18.08 4.84 -17.39
N SER A 99 -17.02 5.22 -18.10
CA SER A 99 -15.64 4.85 -17.71
C SER A 99 -15.23 5.45 -16.37
N LYS A 100 -15.56 6.73 -16.13
CA LYS A 100 -15.26 7.40 -14.86
C LYS A 100 -16.07 6.83 -13.69
N ILE A 101 -17.28 6.33 -13.95
CA ILE A 101 -18.08 5.62 -12.94
C ILE A 101 -17.36 4.33 -12.55
N GLU A 102 -16.92 3.54 -13.52
CA GLU A 102 -16.20 2.28 -13.28
C GLU A 102 -14.90 2.51 -12.51
N TYR A 103 -14.08 3.49 -12.90
CA TYR A 103 -12.84 3.80 -12.18
C TYR A 103 -13.08 4.32 -10.75
N SER A 104 -14.15 5.10 -10.55
CA SER A 104 -14.53 5.58 -9.22
C SER A 104 -14.97 4.42 -8.32
N LYS A 105 -15.73 3.44 -8.85
CA LYS A 105 -16.09 2.21 -8.12
C LYS A 105 -14.84 1.41 -7.73
N LEU A 106 -13.91 1.21 -8.66
CA LEU A 106 -12.66 0.48 -8.40
C LEU A 106 -11.85 1.15 -7.29
N ALA A 107 -11.74 2.48 -7.31
CA ALA A 107 -11.05 3.23 -6.25
C ALA A 107 -11.72 3.00 -4.88
N LEU A 108 -13.05 3.04 -4.82
CA LEU A 108 -13.80 2.80 -3.57
C LEU A 108 -13.64 1.37 -3.06
N GLU A 109 -13.54 0.37 -3.94
CA GLU A 109 -13.32 -1.02 -3.57
C GLU A 109 -11.93 -1.24 -2.94
N VAL A 110 -10.91 -0.59 -3.49
CA VAL A 110 -9.56 -0.58 -2.91
C VAL A 110 -9.56 0.11 -1.55
N ILE A 111 -10.18 1.30 -1.47
CA ILE A 111 -10.31 2.05 -0.21
C ILE A 111 -10.95 1.16 0.86
N TYR A 112 -12.02 0.46 0.53
CA TYR A 112 -12.66 -0.48 1.44
C TYR A 112 -11.68 -1.56 1.94
N ASN A 113 -11.00 -2.24 1.01
CA ASN A 113 -10.06 -3.31 1.34
C ASN A 113 -8.92 -2.83 2.24
N LEU A 114 -8.36 -1.65 1.98
CA LEU A 114 -7.29 -1.06 2.79
C LEU A 114 -7.79 -0.51 4.13
N SER A 115 -9.06 -0.10 4.21
CA SER A 115 -9.70 0.41 5.42
C SER A 115 -9.92 -0.69 6.47
N PHE A 116 -10.09 -1.95 6.06
CA PHE A 116 -10.21 -3.06 6.99
C PHE A 116 -8.83 -3.49 7.52
N PRO A 117 -8.65 -3.85 8.81
CA PRO A 117 -9.59 -3.82 9.93
C PRO A 117 -9.49 -2.54 10.75
N ILE A 118 -8.91 -1.47 10.18
CA ILE A 118 -8.61 -0.22 10.88
C ILE A 118 -9.87 0.32 11.62
N PHE A 119 -11.07 0.00 11.12
CA PHE A 119 -12.36 0.37 11.72
C PHE A 119 -13.01 -0.68 12.63
N ALA A 120 -12.55 -1.93 12.58
CA ALA A 120 -13.11 -3.01 13.38
C ALA A 120 -12.72 -2.86 14.88
N THR A 121 -11.55 -2.30 15.15
CA THR A 121 -11.01 -2.16 16.50
C THR A 121 -11.55 -0.96 17.30
N TYR A 122 -12.31 -0.04 16.69
CA TYR A 122 -12.60 1.27 17.30
C TYR A 122 -14.06 1.53 17.71
N LYS A 123 -14.98 0.55 17.60
CA LYS A 123 -16.31 0.69 18.22
C LYS A 123 -16.19 0.43 19.73
N LYS A 124 -16.28 1.52 20.52
CA LYS A 124 -16.27 1.50 22.01
C LYS A 124 -17.19 0.46 22.65
N ASP A 125 -18.27 0.05 21.98
CA ASP A 125 -19.25 -0.89 22.53
C ASP A 125 -19.16 -2.31 21.94
N ASN A 126 -18.27 -2.56 20.98
CA ASN A 126 -18.08 -3.88 20.38
C ASN A 126 -16.68 -3.98 19.78
N ASN A 127 -15.66 -4.17 20.62
CA ASN A 127 -14.30 -4.46 20.16
C ASN A 127 -14.35 -5.68 19.22
N ILE A 128 -14.09 -5.44 17.93
CA ILE A 128 -13.85 -6.54 17.00
C ILE A 128 -12.40 -6.97 17.24
N ILE A 129 -12.25 -8.16 17.78
CA ILE A 129 -10.94 -8.78 17.97
C ILE A 129 -10.71 -9.63 16.73
N LEU A 130 -9.72 -9.24 15.92
CA LEU A 130 -9.20 -10.13 14.89
C LEU A 130 -8.32 -11.18 15.53
N ASP A 131 -8.49 -12.41 15.10
CA ASP A 131 -7.67 -13.55 15.51
C ASP A 131 -7.43 -14.47 14.31
N GLY A 132 -6.42 -15.33 14.36
CA GLY A 132 -6.03 -16.19 13.25
C GLY A 132 -5.04 -15.53 12.28
N GLU A 133 -5.21 -15.78 10.99
CA GLU A 133 -4.23 -15.49 9.92
C GLU A 133 -4.24 -14.01 9.48
N THR A 134 -3.99 -13.09 10.42
CA THR A 134 -3.91 -11.65 10.16
C THR A 134 -2.72 -11.28 9.27
N GLY A 135 -1.60 -12.01 9.37
CA GLY A 135 -0.44 -11.81 8.50
C GLY A 135 -0.79 -11.97 7.02
N PHE A 136 -1.51 -13.03 6.66
CA PHE A 136 -1.90 -13.28 5.28
C PHE A 136 -2.84 -12.20 4.72
N LEU A 137 -3.75 -11.65 5.55
CA LEU A 137 -4.56 -10.49 5.15
C LEU A 137 -3.69 -9.29 4.82
N ARG A 138 -2.70 -8.99 5.67
CA ARG A 138 -1.77 -7.89 5.47
C ARG A 138 -0.96 -8.07 4.17
N ASP A 139 -0.56 -9.30 3.86
CA ASP A 139 0.19 -9.61 2.64
C ASP A 139 -0.64 -9.37 1.37
N ILE A 140 -1.93 -9.75 1.38
CA ILE A 140 -2.86 -9.45 0.28
C ILE A 140 -3.08 -7.93 0.15
N GLN A 141 -3.23 -7.23 1.28
CA GLN A 141 -3.42 -5.77 1.29
C GLN A 141 -2.20 -5.00 0.79
N SER A 142 -0.98 -5.47 1.09
CA SER A 142 0.26 -4.93 0.51
C SER A 142 0.29 -5.10 -1.00
N LEU A 143 -0.12 -6.26 -1.52
CA LEU A 143 -0.23 -6.48 -2.97
C LEU A 143 -1.24 -5.51 -3.60
N ILE A 144 -2.42 -5.34 -2.99
CA ILE A 144 -3.42 -4.36 -3.45
C ILE A 144 -2.85 -2.94 -3.43
N LEU A 145 -2.11 -2.56 -2.39
CA LEU A 145 -1.47 -1.24 -2.27
C LEU A 145 -0.47 -1.00 -3.41
N ILE A 146 0.42 -1.96 -3.69
CA ILE A 146 1.41 -1.87 -4.77
C ILE A 146 0.71 -1.78 -6.14
N LEU A 147 -0.27 -2.64 -6.40
CA LEU A 147 -1.05 -2.63 -7.64
C LEU A 147 -1.85 -1.32 -7.81
N THR A 148 -2.32 -0.73 -6.71
CA THR A 148 -2.99 0.57 -6.72
C THR A 148 -2.05 1.67 -7.20
N SER A 149 -0.81 1.68 -6.69
CA SER A 149 0.24 2.61 -7.12
C SER A 149 0.55 2.47 -8.61
N ASN A 150 0.73 1.24 -9.08
CA ASN A 150 1.24 0.97 -10.42
C ASN A 150 0.17 1.02 -11.53
N PHE A 151 -1.11 0.78 -11.21
CA PHE A 151 -2.17 0.69 -12.22
C PHE A 151 -3.32 1.65 -11.98
N ILE A 152 -3.85 1.69 -10.76
CA ILE A 152 -5.10 2.43 -10.48
C ILE A 152 -4.83 3.93 -10.48
N LEU A 153 -3.82 4.39 -9.73
CA LEU A 153 -3.48 5.81 -9.66
C LEU A 153 -3.14 6.41 -11.04
N PRO A 154 -2.34 5.76 -11.90
CA PRO A 154 -2.13 6.23 -13.28
C PRO A 154 -3.41 6.38 -14.09
N ILE A 155 -4.33 5.39 -14.04
CA ILE A 155 -5.62 5.47 -14.74
C ILE A 155 -6.45 6.65 -14.23
N LEU A 156 -6.51 6.85 -12.91
CA LEU A 156 -7.24 7.96 -12.31
C LEU A 156 -6.62 9.31 -12.67
N LYS A 157 -5.27 9.41 -12.69
CA LYS A 157 -4.51 10.60 -13.10
C LYS A 157 -4.84 10.99 -14.55
N GLN A 158 -4.76 10.02 -15.47
CA GLN A 158 -5.11 10.21 -16.89
C GLN A 158 -6.56 10.69 -17.07
N ASN A 159 -7.49 10.22 -16.23
CA ASN A 159 -8.91 10.57 -16.29
C ASN A 159 -9.30 11.80 -15.45
N ARG A 160 -8.34 12.45 -14.80
CA ARG A 160 -8.52 13.65 -13.95
C ARG A 160 -9.51 13.42 -12.80
N LEU A 161 -9.36 12.29 -12.11
CA LEU A 161 -10.19 11.88 -10.96
C LEU A 161 -9.50 12.23 -9.63
N LYS A 162 -9.35 13.53 -9.37
CA LYS A 162 -8.53 14.06 -8.27
C LYS A 162 -9.03 13.62 -6.89
N GLU A 163 -10.34 13.60 -6.67
CA GLU A 163 -10.93 13.26 -5.38
C GLU A 163 -10.66 11.79 -5.00
N GLU A 164 -10.77 10.87 -5.96
CA GLU A 164 -10.44 9.45 -5.77
C GLU A 164 -8.95 9.24 -5.54
N ILE A 165 -8.08 9.93 -6.30
CA ILE A 165 -6.62 9.89 -6.09
C ILE A 165 -6.27 10.31 -4.66
N ASN A 166 -6.81 11.46 -4.21
CA ASN A 166 -6.56 11.99 -2.88
C ASN A 166 -7.02 11.01 -1.80
N PHE A 167 -8.20 10.40 -1.96
CA PHE A 167 -8.74 9.49 -0.98
C PHE A 167 -7.97 8.17 -0.93
N LEU A 168 -7.57 7.61 -2.08
CA LEU A 168 -6.71 6.42 -2.15
C LEU A 168 -5.37 6.65 -1.45
N ASN A 169 -4.69 7.76 -1.78
CA ASN A 169 -3.41 8.11 -1.16
C ASN A 169 -3.52 8.27 0.36
N LEU A 170 -4.60 8.90 0.84
CA LEU A 170 -4.89 8.99 2.26
C LEU A 170 -5.10 7.60 2.88
N MET A 171 -5.89 6.73 2.26
CA MET A 171 -6.16 5.38 2.78
C MET A 171 -4.94 4.48 2.76
N MET A 172 -4.13 4.53 1.71
CA MET A 172 -2.84 3.82 1.67
C MET A 172 -1.94 4.29 2.80
N PHE A 173 -1.85 5.60 3.07
CA PHE A 173 -1.09 6.14 4.20
C PHE A 173 -1.58 5.60 5.54
N ILE A 174 -2.89 5.71 5.81
CA ILE A 174 -3.47 5.25 7.08
C ILE A 174 -3.33 3.75 7.25
N HIS A 175 -3.48 2.99 6.17
CA HIS A 175 -3.22 1.55 6.16
C HIS A 175 -1.78 1.25 6.60
N SER A 176 -0.79 1.85 5.93
CA SER A 176 0.62 1.69 6.27
C SER A 176 0.90 2.09 7.73
N LEU A 177 0.31 3.19 8.18
CA LEU A 177 0.48 3.69 9.55
C LEU A 177 -0.09 2.72 10.60
N MET A 178 -1.33 2.26 10.41
CA MET A 178 -2.06 1.53 11.44
C MET A 178 -1.81 0.02 11.40
N VAL A 179 -1.76 -0.56 10.20
CA VAL A 179 -1.68 -2.02 10.03
C VAL A 179 -0.25 -2.52 10.20
N TRP A 180 0.74 -1.73 9.84
CA TRP A 180 2.16 -2.10 9.83
C TRP A 180 3.00 -1.42 10.92
N HIS A 181 2.37 -0.79 11.91
CA HIS A 181 3.07 -0.12 13.02
C HIS A 181 4.03 -1.04 13.81
N ASP A 182 3.76 -2.34 13.82
CA ASP A 182 4.55 -3.38 14.48
C ASP A 182 5.73 -3.89 13.61
N LYS A 183 5.81 -3.48 12.34
CA LYS A 183 6.87 -3.82 11.39
C LYS A 183 7.41 -2.54 10.73
N PRO A 184 8.22 -1.74 11.44
CA PRO A 184 8.58 -0.39 11.02
C PRO A 184 9.39 -0.34 9.72
N ALA A 185 10.20 -1.36 9.42
CA ALA A 185 10.91 -1.45 8.14
C ALA A 185 9.93 -1.51 6.95
N HIS A 186 8.96 -2.42 7.01
CA HIS A 186 7.93 -2.57 5.97
C HIS A 186 7.00 -1.35 5.90
N GLN A 187 6.62 -0.79 7.06
CA GLN A 187 5.82 0.43 7.12
C GLN A 187 6.47 1.59 6.36
N ASN A 188 7.78 1.81 6.54
CA ASN A 188 8.50 2.87 5.83
C ASN A 188 8.61 2.58 4.32
N GLN A 189 8.76 1.32 3.93
CA GLN A 189 8.69 0.94 2.51
C GLN A 189 7.30 1.23 1.90
N LEU A 190 6.22 1.02 2.65
CA LEU A 190 4.88 1.40 2.16
C LEU A 190 4.68 2.92 2.15
N PHE A 191 5.25 3.67 3.09
CA PHE A 191 5.21 5.13 3.08
C PHE A 191 5.95 5.72 1.87
N SER A 192 7.08 5.15 1.47
CA SER A 192 7.80 5.64 0.29
C SER A 192 6.94 5.54 -0.97
N ILE A 193 6.19 4.45 -1.15
CA ILE A 193 5.23 4.29 -2.25
C ILE A 193 4.15 5.39 -2.19
N VAL A 194 3.60 5.66 -1.01
CA VAL A 194 2.55 6.68 -0.86
C VAL A 194 3.08 8.08 -1.13
N PHE A 195 4.27 8.41 -0.65
CA PHE A 195 4.89 9.71 -0.86
C PHE A 195 5.34 9.93 -2.30
N ASP A 196 5.81 8.88 -2.98
CA ASP A 196 6.12 8.93 -4.41
C ASP A 196 4.86 9.26 -5.23
N ASN A 197 3.74 8.61 -4.90
CA ASN A 197 2.45 8.89 -5.53
C ASN A 197 1.97 10.35 -5.37
N MET A 198 2.38 11.02 -4.29
CA MET A 198 2.10 12.43 -3.98
C MET A 198 3.16 13.39 -4.54
N GLY A 199 4.29 12.90 -5.06
CA GLY A 199 5.41 13.70 -5.55
C GLY A 199 6.32 14.26 -4.45
N PHE A 200 6.38 13.63 -3.28
CA PHE A 200 7.23 14.05 -2.16
C PHE A 200 8.57 13.32 -2.19
N HIS A 201 9.40 13.58 -3.21
CA HIS A 201 10.64 12.83 -3.47
C HIS A 201 11.63 12.78 -2.30
N GLU A 202 11.81 13.88 -1.55
CA GLU A 202 12.68 13.89 -0.37
C GLU A 202 12.19 12.89 0.71
N ALA A 203 10.87 12.85 0.94
CA ALA A 203 10.27 11.92 1.90
C ALA A 203 10.37 10.46 1.45
N VAL A 204 10.38 10.20 0.13
CA VAL A 204 10.60 8.86 -0.44
C VAL A 204 12.00 8.37 -0.05
N ILE A 205 13.03 9.19 -0.26
CA ILE A 205 14.43 8.86 0.04
C ILE A 205 14.59 8.57 1.55
N ASP A 206 14.05 9.43 2.41
CA ASP A 206 14.12 9.25 3.87
C ASP A 206 13.43 7.96 4.32
N CYS A 207 12.25 7.67 3.80
CA CYS A 207 11.52 6.44 4.12
C CYS A 207 12.29 5.19 3.68
N LEU A 208 12.84 5.18 2.46
CA LEU A 208 13.62 4.06 1.95
C LEU A 208 14.91 3.85 2.76
N TYR A 209 15.58 4.92 3.18
CA TYR A 209 16.74 4.84 4.06
C TYR A 209 16.39 4.20 5.41
N ILE A 210 15.29 4.63 6.03
CA ILE A 210 14.80 4.06 7.30
C ILE A 210 14.42 2.59 7.12
N ALA A 211 13.72 2.24 6.04
CA ALA A 211 13.33 0.86 5.73
C ALA A 211 14.55 -0.06 5.61
N TYR A 212 15.58 0.37 4.87
CA TYR A 212 16.86 -0.34 4.77
C TYR A 212 17.55 -0.46 6.13
N ARG A 213 17.72 0.66 6.86
CA ARG A 213 18.42 0.70 8.16
C ARG A 213 17.81 -0.20 9.23
N LEU A 214 16.50 -0.41 9.18
CA LEU A 214 15.76 -1.26 10.11
C LEU A 214 15.69 -2.72 9.68
N THR A 215 16.19 -3.06 8.49
CA THR A 215 16.22 -4.44 7.97
C THR A 215 17.60 -5.05 8.25
N PRO A 216 17.69 -6.14 9.02
CA PRO A 216 18.96 -6.84 9.26
C PRO A 216 19.54 -7.42 7.97
N PRO A 217 20.88 -7.53 7.83
CA PRO A 217 21.52 -8.16 6.68
C PRO A 217 21.10 -9.62 6.43
N GLU A 218 20.65 -10.34 7.46
CA GLU A 218 20.19 -11.74 7.34
C GLU A 218 18.74 -11.86 6.83
N ASP A 219 18.01 -10.75 6.73
CA ASP A 219 16.63 -10.73 6.24
C ASP A 219 16.60 -10.82 4.71
N HIS A 220 15.74 -11.69 4.17
CA HIS A 220 15.54 -11.87 2.74
C HIS A 220 15.20 -10.58 1.97
N ASP A 221 14.61 -9.58 2.63
CA ASP A 221 14.26 -8.30 2.03
C ASP A 221 15.42 -7.28 2.02
N TYR A 222 16.56 -7.60 2.64
CA TYR A 222 17.64 -6.64 2.88
C TYR A 222 18.17 -6.01 1.59
N LEU A 223 18.51 -6.83 0.60
CA LEU A 223 19.03 -6.34 -0.68
C LEU A 223 17.98 -5.59 -1.48
N THR A 224 16.73 -6.05 -1.48
CA THR A 224 15.64 -5.34 -2.15
C THR A 224 15.46 -3.93 -1.59
N LYS A 225 15.54 -3.74 -0.27
CA LYS A 225 15.43 -2.41 0.35
C LYS A 225 16.68 -1.56 0.11
N ALA A 226 17.86 -2.17 0.10
CA ALA A 226 19.11 -1.49 -0.24
C ALA A 226 19.09 -0.96 -1.68
N GLN A 227 18.65 -1.78 -2.63
CA GLN A 227 18.48 -1.42 -4.04
C GLN A 227 17.45 -0.32 -4.22
N ALA A 228 16.31 -0.40 -3.53
CA ALA A 228 15.28 0.63 -3.61
C ALA A 228 15.82 2.00 -3.15
N TYR A 229 16.55 2.04 -2.02
CA TYR A 229 17.18 3.28 -1.55
C TYR A 229 18.25 3.80 -2.52
N TRP A 230 19.12 2.91 -3.04
CA TRP A 230 20.12 3.28 -4.03
C TRP A 230 19.48 3.86 -5.30
N ALA A 231 18.47 3.20 -5.85
CA ALA A 231 17.75 3.68 -7.04
C ALA A 231 17.15 5.06 -6.81
N ALA A 232 16.54 5.31 -5.64
CA ALA A 232 15.99 6.62 -5.30
C ALA A 232 17.07 7.72 -5.22
N LEU A 233 18.31 7.40 -4.82
CA LEU A 233 19.42 8.35 -4.86
C LEU A 233 19.86 8.66 -6.29
N ILE A 234 19.89 7.63 -7.15
CA ILE A 234 20.22 7.79 -8.58
C ILE A 234 19.16 8.63 -9.30
N ASP A 235 17.88 8.33 -9.09
CA ASP A 235 16.76 9.06 -9.70
C ASP A 235 16.71 10.54 -9.28
N ALA A 236 17.25 10.85 -8.09
CA ALA A 236 17.39 12.21 -7.57
C ALA A 236 18.74 12.87 -7.93
N GLU A 237 19.54 12.26 -8.83
CA GLU A 237 20.86 12.73 -9.26
C GLU A 237 21.86 12.92 -8.10
N MET A 238 21.66 12.22 -6.98
CA MET A 238 22.52 12.29 -5.78
C MET A 238 23.68 11.30 -5.85
N PHE A 239 24.45 11.33 -6.95
CA PHE A 239 25.47 10.33 -7.26
C PHE A 239 26.54 10.15 -6.16
N ASP A 240 26.99 11.26 -5.54
CA ASP A 240 27.94 11.20 -4.42
C ASP A 240 27.39 10.37 -3.24
N LYS A 241 26.12 10.55 -2.90
CA LYS A 241 25.46 9.78 -1.83
C LYS A 241 25.25 8.33 -2.24
N ALA A 242 24.89 8.07 -3.50
CA ALA A 242 24.70 6.71 -4.02
C ALA A 242 26.01 5.91 -3.96
N LYS A 243 27.12 6.54 -4.30
CA LYS A 243 28.47 5.97 -4.23
C LYS A 243 28.95 5.73 -2.81
N GLU A 244 28.76 6.70 -1.92
CA GLU A 244 29.05 6.52 -0.50
C GLU A 244 28.24 5.36 0.09
N PHE A 245 26.96 5.27 -0.29
CA PHE A 245 26.06 4.21 0.13
C PHE A 245 26.51 2.83 -0.37
N SER A 246 26.79 2.66 -1.67
CA SER A 246 27.15 1.36 -2.26
C SER A 246 28.45 0.79 -1.68
N LEU A 247 29.44 1.66 -1.41
CA LEU A 247 30.67 1.26 -0.72
C LEU A 247 30.44 0.85 0.74
N LYS A 248 29.52 1.54 1.44
CA LYS A 248 29.12 1.17 2.81
C LYS A 248 28.30 -0.11 2.83
N LEU A 249 27.45 -0.34 1.83
CA LEU A 249 26.63 -1.54 1.70
C LEU A 249 27.51 -2.78 1.63
N LEU A 250 28.55 -2.76 0.79
CA LEU A 250 29.50 -3.88 0.66
C LEU A 250 30.16 -4.24 2.01
N ARG A 251 30.54 -3.23 2.80
CA ARG A 251 31.22 -3.44 4.10
C ARG A 251 30.33 -4.05 5.18
N ASN A 252 29.02 -3.85 5.11
CA ASN A 252 28.08 -4.21 6.17
C ASN A 252 27.15 -5.37 5.78
N SER A 253 27.32 -5.95 4.60
CA SER A 253 26.49 -7.03 4.10
C SER A 253 27.17 -8.39 4.28
N LEU A 254 26.37 -9.46 4.22
CA LEU A 254 26.87 -10.82 4.18
C LEU A 254 27.61 -11.09 2.86
N GLU A 255 28.56 -12.03 2.88
CA GLU A 255 29.37 -12.36 1.69
C GLU A 255 28.52 -12.84 0.51
N GLU A 256 27.41 -13.54 0.79
CA GLU A 256 26.45 -14.00 -0.22
C GLU A 256 25.81 -12.87 -1.03
N HIS A 257 25.85 -11.64 -0.52
CA HIS A 257 25.31 -10.45 -1.19
C HIS A 257 26.34 -9.75 -2.10
N PHE A 258 27.62 -10.13 -2.05
CA PHE A 258 28.69 -9.31 -2.63
C PHE A 258 28.62 -9.18 -4.14
N GLU A 259 28.19 -10.21 -4.86
CA GLU A 259 28.08 -10.13 -6.33
C GLU A 259 27.03 -9.10 -6.76
N GLU A 260 25.85 -9.13 -6.15
CA GLU A 260 24.78 -8.16 -6.44
C GLU A 260 25.18 -6.73 -6.02
N ILE A 261 25.93 -6.57 -4.92
CA ILE A 261 26.43 -5.26 -4.49
C ILE A 261 27.52 -4.72 -5.43
N LYS A 262 28.37 -5.58 -6.00
CA LYS A 262 29.37 -5.15 -7.00
C LYS A 262 28.69 -4.58 -8.24
N GLU A 263 27.61 -5.21 -8.71
CA GLU A 263 26.82 -4.68 -9.83
C GLU A 263 26.27 -3.28 -9.53
N ILE A 264 25.73 -3.06 -8.32
CA ILE A 264 25.27 -1.73 -7.85
C ILE A 264 26.42 -0.71 -7.89
N ILE A 265 27.60 -1.09 -7.40
CA ILE A 265 28.79 -0.22 -7.39
C ILE A 265 29.17 0.15 -8.82
N GLU A 266 29.32 -0.82 -9.71
CA GLU A 266 29.69 -0.62 -11.12
C GLU A 266 28.69 0.31 -11.83
N LEU A 267 27.39 0.02 -11.71
CA LEU A 267 26.32 0.86 -12.27
C LEU A 267 26.36 2.30 -11.75
N THR A 268 26.68 2.50 -10.47
CA THR A 268 26.79 3.85 -9.89
C THR A 268 27.87 4.67 -10.60
N PHE A 269 29.04 4.07 -10.85
CA PHE A 269 30.14 4.76 -11.51
C PHE A 269 29.88 5.02 -13.00
N GLU A 270 29.16 4.12 -13.68
CA GLU A 270 28.79 4.32 -15.08
C GLU A 270 27.77 5.44 -15.27
N LEU A 271 26.81 5.56 -14.35
CA LEU A 271 25.76 6.59 -14.41
C LEU A 271 26.29 7.98 -14.08
N GLU A 272 27.30 8.11 -13.22
CA GLU A 272 27.98 9.38 -12.90
C GLU A 272 28.68 10.00 -14.13
N GLN A 273 29.04 9.18 -15.13
CA GLN A 273 29.81 9.60 -16.31
C GLN A 273 28.95 10.07 -17.50
N LYS A 274 27.62 9.94 -17.43
CA LYS A 274 26.67 10.32 -18.49
C LYS A 274 26.04 11.68 -18.24
#